data_AF-A0A925PCE9-F1
#
_entry.id   AF-A0A925PCE9-F1
#
_cell.length_a   1.000
_cell.length_b   1.000
_cell.length_c   1.000
_cell.angle_alpha   90.00
_cell.angle_beta   90.00
_cell.angle_gamma   90.00
#
_symmetry.space_group_name_H-M   'P 1'
#
loop_
_entity.id
_entity.type
_entity.pdbx_description
1 polymer ?
#
loop_
_entity_poly.entity_id
_entity_poly.type
_entity_poly.pdbx_seq_one_letter_code
_entity_poly.pdbx_strand_id
1 'polypeptide(L)'
;MLLPITLPDSSKALLLLAGPGASPLQVVCRVQADQVQGLTVRQERRPLAPGFTVEMKWQSLLPRAGARALRAGLLGLGRTAPGGAGTAAPLQTILCPFWPAVVPASDVGGGHFDAAYWAVWEPDGTRAALYAAEDGIPEAYDDTVESLTAPVLFGHFTDWPDPDALTDDVATGGLGWIETGAYENGLVTIHSGEGSALPVGPTLHGQTWPVLPCAARIRDAKAGGVAVLVARRKIGFGRGEAETHHPQIPARKLELGHDLTEAEALRVLLQWFTSEGTVKPFWVPSATSPCRLTASAGAGATTITVDNAAALLGHAHVWLGSATGSTAARRITGIAGNVLTLDAALGVAVAPGDTSVQPLLFARFSRPDLALTVVGDVWSAKCELLELPAEYGLAEGEEHGVNIGPLTGLAWCYAITDGTETWRYTSYAEALTLGGHSFAPINIGHGEMKERLNLDASECTVTLRDWPGSP
;
A
#
# COMPACT_ATOMS: atom_id res chain seq x y z
N MET A 1 19.50 -15.94 -4.37
CA MET A 1 20.96 -15.64 -4.41
C MET A 1 21.16 -14.13 -4.28
N LEU A 2 22.32 -13.65 -3.80
CA LEU A 2 22.69 -12.22 -3.88
C LEU A 2 23.77 -12.07 -4.96
N LEU A 3 23.52 -11.19 -5.94
CA LEU A 3 24.46 -10.92 -7.02
C LEU A 3 24.99 -9.49 -6.92
N PRO A 4 26.32 -9.27 -6.91
CA PRO A 4 26.89 -7.94 -7.04
C PRO A 4 26.52 -7.32 -8.38
N ILE A 5 25.97 -6.11 -8.34
CA ILE A 5 25.64 -5.31 -9.52
C ILE A 5 26.24 -3.91 -9.35
N THR A 6 26.65 -3.32 -10.47
CA THR A 6 27.05 -1.92 -10.55
C THR A 6 25.91 -1.13 -11.16
N LEU A 7 25.45 -0.12 -10.43
CA LEU A 7 24.40 0.81 -10.86
C LEU A 7 24.96 1.80 -11.91
N PRO A 8 24.11 2.49 -12.69
CA PRO A 8 24.57 3.44 -13.71
C PRO A 8 25.44 4.58 -13.16
N ASP A 9 25.20 4.98 -11.90
CA ASP A 9 26.00 5.96 -11.17
C ASP A 9 27.34 5.40 -10.64
N SER A 10 27.71 4.17 -11.04
CA SER A 10 28.87 3.41 -10.58
C SER A 10 28.85 2.99 -9.12
N SER A 11 27.74 3.18 -8.41
CA SER A 11 27.58 2.66 -7.06
C SER A 11 27.42 1.14 -7.07
N LYS A 12 27.82 0.48 -5.98
CA LYS A 12 27.72 -0.97 -5.84
C LYS A 12 26.45 -1.31 -5.08
N ALA A 13 25.67 -2.23 -5.62
CA ALA A 13 24.47 -2.76 -4.98
C ALA A 13 24.46 -4.29 -5.07
N LEU A 14 23.55 -4.92 -4.32
CA LEU A 14 23.29 -6.35 -4.46
C LEU A 14 21.87 -6.60 -4.95
N LEU A 15 21.74 -7.43 -5.98
CA LEU A 15 20.46 -7.93 -6.45
C LEU A 15 20.05 -9.20 -5.70
N LEU A 16 18.89 -9.16 -5.06
CA LEU A 16 18.29 -10.26 -4.33
C LEU A 16 17.41 -11.09 -5.26
N LEU A 17 17.95 -12.23 -5.71
CA LEU A 17 17.23 -13.22 -6.52
C LEU A 17 16.68 -14.39 -5.69
N ALA A 18 16.78 -14.35 -4.36
CA ALA A 18 16.18 -15.39 -3.50
C ALA A 18 14.68 -15.13 -3.34
N GLY A 19 13.89 -15.49 -4.36
CA GLY A 19 12.45 -15.29 -4.34
C GLY A 19 11.69 -16.16 -3.33
N PRO A 20 10.36 -15.97 -3.21
CA PRO A 20 9.50 -16.74 -2.33
C PRO A 20 9.32 -18.20 -2.77
N GLY A 21 9.47 -18.50 -4.06
CA GLY A 21 9.19 -19.83 -4.60
C GLY A 21 7.74 -20.21 -4.30
N ALA A 22 7.52 -21.38 -3.68
CA ALA A 22 6.18 -21.82 -3.25
C ALA A 22 5.73 -21.27 -1.88
N SER A 23 6.61 -20.57 -1.17
CA SER A 23 6.29 -20.00 0.14
C SER A 23 5.40 -18.76 0.01
N PRO A 24 4.52 -18.50 0.99
CA PRO A 24 3.78 -17.24 1.03
C PRO A 24 4.71 -16.04 1.11
N LEU A 25 4.47 -15.06 0.23
CA LEU A 25 5.06 -13.73 0.28
C LEU A 25 4.05 -12.76 0.91
N GLN A 26 4.45 -12.12 2.00
CA GLN A 26 3.72 -11.00 2.57
C GLN A 26 4.27 -9.70 1.98
N VAL A 27 3.37 -8.85 1.48
CA VAL A 27 3.71 -7.53 0.95
C VAL A 27 2.87 -6.50 1.67
N VAL A 28 3.47 -5.41 2.12
CA VAL A 28 2.76 -4.26 2.66
C VAL A 28 3.07 -3.06 1.78
N CYS A 29 2.05 -2.53 1.13
CA CYS A 29 2.12 -1.29 0.36
C CYS A 29 1.67 -0.14 1.27
N ARG A 30 2.50 0.88 1.44
CA ARG A 30 2.22 2.02 2.32
C ARG A 30 2.32 3.33 1.55
N VAL A 31 1.30 4.16 1.61
CA VAL A 31 1.40 5.55 1.16
C VAL A 31 1.70 6.43 2.36
N GLN A 32 2.81 7.17 2.30
CA GLN A 32 3.10 8.15 3.33
C GLN A 32 2.05 9.26 3.26
N ALA A 33 1.38 9.53 4.37
CA ALA A 33 0.38 10.57 4.46
C ALA A 33 0.53 11.31 5.79
N ASP A 34 0.38 12.63 5.72
CA ASP A 34 0.16 13.44 6.90
C ASP A 34 -1.26 13.19 7.41
N GLN A 35 -1.39 13.14 8.72
CA GLN A 35 -2.64 12.83 9.41
C GLN A 35 -2.92 13.92 10.42
N VAL A 36 -4.02 14.63 10.21
CA VAL A 36 -4.56 15.57 11.19
C VAL A 36 -5.82 14.98 11.78
N GLN A 37 -5.89 14.91 13.11
CA GLN A 37 -7.07 14.42 13.82
C GLN A 37 -7.58 15.49 14.78
N GLY A 38 -8.84 15.88 14.61
CA GLY A 38 -9.53 16.79 15.51
C GLY A 38 -10.03 16.10 16.79
N LEU A 39 -10.48 16.90 17.76
CA LEU A 39 -11.01 16.42 19.04
C LEU A 39 -12.28 15.56 18.90
N THR A 40 -13.02 15.71 17.80
CA THR A 40 -14.17 14.87 17.43
C THR A 40 -13.76 13.54 16.79
N VAL A 41 -12.46 13.23 16.76
CA VAL A 41 -11.87 12.04 16.12
C VAL A 41 -11.98 12.07 14.59
N ARG A 42 -12.59 13.13 14.00
CA ARG A 42 -12.52 13.40 12.57
C ARG A 42 -11.07 13.55 12.18
N GLN A 43 -10.65 12.68 11.27
CA GLN A 43 -9.32 12.67 10.75
C GLN A 43 -9.37 12.99 9.27
N GLU A 44 -8.43 13.82 8.85
CA GLU A 44 -8.14 14.13 7.47
C GLU A 44 -6.73 13.65 7.17
N ARG A 45 -6.52 13.23 5.93
CA ARG A 45 -5.22 12.76 5.45
C ARG A 45 -4.82 13.57 4.24
N ARG A 46 -3.52 13.73 4.06
CA ARG A 46 -2.95 14.28 2.83
C ARG A 46 -1.74 13.44 2.45
N PRO A 47 -1.61 13.00 1.19
CA PRO A 47 -0.46 12.21 0.79
C PRO A 47 0.80 13.08 0.83
N LEU A 48 1.86 12.56 1.44
CA LEU A 48 3.21 13.13 1.45
C LEU A 48 4.07 12.58 0.29
N ALA A 49 3.51 11.65 -0.48
CA ALA A 49 4.13 11.01 -1.61
C ALA A 49 3.10 10.74 -2.72
N PRO A 50 3.50 10.81 -4.00
CA PRO A 50 2.65 10.43 -5.12
C PRO A 50 2.52 8.90 -5.29
N GLY A 51 3.38 8.12 -4.65
CA GLY A 51 3.43 6.65 -4.74
C GLY A 51 3.39 5.97 -3.38
N PHE A 52 3.53 4.64 -3.39
CA PHE A 52 3.64 3.82 -2.19
C PHE A 52 5.05 3.25 -2.05
N THR A 53 5.44 3.03 -0.80
CA THR A 53 6.61 2.23 -0.44
C THR A 53 6.21 0.78 -0.17
N VAL A 54 7.12 -0.15 -0.39
CA VAL A 54 6.89 -1.58 -0.23
C VAL A 54 7.72 -2.17 0.91
N GLU A 55 7.09 -3.02 1.73
CA GLU A 55 7.76 -3.95 2.63
C GLU A 55 7.43 -5.39 2.19
N MET A 56 8.42 -6.27 2.11
CA MET A 56 8.25 -7.66 1.71
C MET A 56 8.83 -8.60 2.75
N LYS A 57 8.08 -9.66 3.09
CA LYS A 57 8.52 -10.73 4.00
C LYS A 57 8.16 -12.09 3.43
N TRP A 58 9.13 -12.99 3.38
CA TRP A 58 8.91 -14.36 2.92
C TRP A 58 9.92 -15.33 3.52
N GLN A 59 9.63 -16.62 3.37
CA GLN A 59 10.55 -17.69 3.71
C GLN A 59 11.07 -18.33 2.43
N SER A 60 12.37 -18.28 2.19
CA SER A 60 12.96 -18.87 0.99
C SER A 60 13.54 -20.25 1.31
N LEU A 61 13.24 -21.23 0.45
CA LEU A 61 13.93 -22.51 0.44
C LEU A 61 15.14 -22.39 -0.48
N LEU A 62 16.32 -22.63 0.07
CA LEU A 62 17.59 -22.45 -0.62
C LEU A 62 18.33 -23.79 -0.66
N PRO A 63 18.95 -24.16 -1.80
CA PRO A 63 19.99 -25.17 -1.79
C PRO A 63 21.09 -24.77 -0.80
N ARG A 64 21.72 -25.73 -0.13
CA ARG A 64 22.75 -25.45 0.89
C ARG A 64 23.92 -24.62 0.34
N ALA A 65 24.29 -24.85 -0.92
CA ALA A 65 25.27 -24.01 -1.62
C ALA A 65 24.79 -22.55 -1.76
N GLY A 66 23.51 -22.35 -2.12
CA GLY A 66 22.88 -21.05 -2.21
C GLY A 66 22.77 -20.34 -0.86
N ALA A 67 22.47 -21.05 0.22
CA ALA A 67 22.46 -20.50 1.58
C ALA A 67 23.85 -20.08 2.06
N ARG A 68 24.90 -20.87 1.74
CA ARG A 68 26.29 -20.48 1.99
C ARG A 68 26.69 -19.26 1.17
N ALA A 69 26.31 -19.20 -0.11
CA ALA A 69 26.56 -18.05 -0.96
C ALA A 69 25.85 -16.79 -0.45
N LEU A 70 24.58 -16.91 -0.01
CA LEU A 70 23.83 -15.85 0.64
C LEU A 70 24.58 -15.36 1.88
N ARG A 71 24.94 -16.27 2.80
CA ARG A 71 25.68 -15.92 4.03
C ARG A 71 27.05 -15.29 3.74
N ALA A 72 27.78 -15.80 2.75
CA ALA A 72 29.08 -15.25 2.34
C ALA A 72 28.93 -13.86 1.74
N GLY A 73 27.90 -13.64 0.91
CA GLY A 73 27.55 -12.32 0.37
C GLY A 73 27.24 -11.33 1.49
N LEU A 74 26.35 -11.72 2.42
CA LEU A 74 25.99 -10.90 3.59
C LEU A 74 27.20 -10.60 4.51
N LEU A 75 28.14 -11.53 4.68
CA LEU A 75 29.38 -11.28 5.44
C LEU A 75 30.30 -10.29 4.70
N GLY A 76 30.38 -10.39 3.37
CA GLY A 76 31.13 -9.44 2.53
C GLY A 76 30.57 -8.01 2.55
N LEU A 77 29.28 -7.85 2.89
CA LEU A 77 28.62 -6.54 3.05
C LEU A 77 28.99 -5.80 4.33
N GLY A 78 29.70 -6.43 5.27
CA GLY A 78 30.10 -5.80 6.51
C GLY A 78 29.20 -6.15 7.70
N ARG A 79 29.29 -7.40 8.18
CA ARG A 79 29.36 -7.59 9.64
C ARG A 79 30.77 -7.18 10.06
N THR A 80 31.06 -5.88 10.19
CA THR A 80 32.05 -5.52 11.20
C THR A 80 31.43 -5.91 12.53
N ALA A 81 32.06 -6.85 13.23
CA ALA A 81 31.57 -7.36 14.51
C ALA A 81 31.24 -6.18 15.44
N PRO A 82 30.18 -6.26 16.26
CA PRO A 82 29.92 -5.25 17.28
C PRO A 82 31.13 -5.21 18.23
N GLY A 83 31.99 -4.21 18.07
CA GLY A 83 33.24 -4.07 18.84
C GLY A 83 34.48 -3.62 18.05
N GLY A 84 34.44 -3.54 16.72
CA GLY A 84 35.55 -3.01 15.93
C GLY A 84 35.43 -1.51 15.67
N ALA A 85 36.25 -0.69 16.32
CA ALA A 85 36.42 0.73 15.98
C ALA A 85 37.12 0.86 14.62
N GLY A 86 36.36 0.77 13.54
CA GLY A 86 36.85 0.92 12.19
C GLY A 86 35.68 1.03 11.22
N THR A 87 35.41 2.27 10.79
CA THR A 87 34.55 2.68 9.65
C THR A 87 33.48 1.66 9.28
N ALA A 88 32.29 1.80 9.88
CA ALA A 88 31.11 1.07 9.42
C ALA A 88 30.95 1.34 7.92
N ALA A 89 31.12 0.32 7.09
CA ALA A 89 30.81 0.44 5.67
C ALA A 89 29.31 0.81 5.58
N PRO A 90 28.92 1.78 4.73
CA PRO A 90 27.52 2.15 4.60
C PRO A 90 26.70 0.90 4.25
N LEU A 91 25.53 0.76 4.88
CA LEU A 91 24.55 -0.28 4.57
C LEU A 91 24.38 -0.34 3.05
N GLN A 92 24.91 -1.37 2.40
CA GLN A 92 24.80 -1.48 0.95
C GLN A 92 23.35 -1.65 0.55
N THR A 93 22.94 -0.89 -0.45
CA THR A 93 21.61 -0.98 -1.05
C THR A 93 21.36 -2.39 -1.59
N ILE A 94 20.27 -2.99 -1.13
CA ILE A 94 19.75 -4.27 -1.63
C ILE A 94 18.63 -3.96 -2.61
N LEU A 95 18.88 -4.31 -3.87
CA LEU A 95 17.91 -4.31 -4.95
C LEU A 95 17.04 -5.55 -4.81
N CYS A 96 15.73 -5.37 -4.69
CA CYS A 96 14.77 -6.46 -4.56
C CYS A 96 13.75 -6.40 -5.70
N PRO A 97 13.64 -7.47 -6.52
CA PRO A 97 12.54 -7.59 -7.46
C PRO A 97 11.19 -7.47 -6.74
N PHE A 98 10.25 -6.73 -7.32
CA PHE A 98 8.87 -6.76 -6.88
C PHE A 98 8.23 -8.07 -7.33
N TRP A 99 8.42 -9.11 -6.52
CA TRP A 99 7.99 -10.48 -6.79
C TRP A 99 6.52 -10.64 -7.28
N PRO A 100 5.54 -9.84 -6.83
CA PRO A 100 4.17 -9.92 -7.34
C PRO A 100 4.02 -9.53 -8.82
N ALA A 101 5.01 -8.87 -9.43
CA ALA A 101 5.00 -8.43 -10.82
C ALA A 101 6.00 -9.19 -11.70
N VAL A 102 6.44 -10.37 -11.26
CA VAL A 102 7.32 -11.22 -12.07
C VAL A 102 6.55 -11.76 -13.28
N VAL A 103 7.10 -11.55 -14.46
CA VAL A 103 6.55 -12.06 -15.73
C VAL A 103 7.68 -12.68 -16.57
N PRO A 104 7.34 -13.52 -17.56
CA PRO A 104 8.30 -13.90 -18.59
C PRO A 104 8.84 -12.66 -19.32
N ALA A 105 10.14 -12.67 -19.67
CA ALA A 105 10.79 -11.57 -20.39
C ALA A 105 10.14 -11.30 -21.76
N SER A 106 9.54 -12.32 -22.38
CA SER A 106 8.76 -12.19 -23.62
C SER A 106 7.51 -11.32 -23.48
N ASP A 107 7.02 -11.11 -22.25
CA ASP A 107 5.68 -10.55 -21.98
C ASP A 107 5.73 -9.11 -21.46
N VAL A 108 6.91 -8.46 -21.45
CA VAL A 108 7.11 -7.11 -20.90
C VAL A 108 6.22 -6.05 -21.57
N GLY A 109 5.85 -6.23 -22.83
CA GLY A 109 4.94 -5.32 -23.55
C GLY A 109 3.52 -5.23 -22.96
N GLY A 110 3.14 -6.14 -22.06
CA GLY A 110 1.87 -6.12 -21.31
C GLY A 110 1.99 -5.52 -19.90
N GLY A 111 3.14 -4.92 -19.56
CA GLY A 111 3.51 -4.50 -18.20
C GLY A 111 2.41 -3.75 -17.44
N HIS A 112 2.06 -4.28 -16.27
CA HIS A 112 1.09 -3.69 -15.35
C HIS A 112 1.69 -2.57 -14.47
N PHE A 113 3.02 -2.52 -14.38
CA PHE A 113 3.77 -1.64 -13.51
C PHE A 113 4.90 -0.96 -14.28
N ASP A 114 5.25 0.24 -13.85
CA ASP A 114 6.39 1.01 -14.31
C ASP A 114 7.37 1.20 -13.16
N ALA A 115 8.65 1.28 -13.49
CA ALA A 115 9.75 1.50 -12.56
C ALA A 115 10.98 1.97 -13.31
N ALA A 116 11.82 2.77 -12.64
CA ALA A 116 13.07 3.23 -13.22
C ALA A 116 14.01 2.08 -13.63
N TYR A 117 14.03 1.01 -12.83
CA TYR A 117 14.91 -0.14 -13.02
C TYR A 117 14.16 -1.45 -13.02
N TRP A 118 14.65 -2.37 -13.85
CA TRP A 118 14.16 -3.72 -14.00
C TRP A 118 15.30 -4.71 -13.89
N ALA A 119 15.00 -5.88 -13.36
CA ALA A 119 15.91 -7.02 -13.40
C ALA A 119 15.39 -8.04 -14.40
N VAL A 120 16.30 -8.68 -15.11
CA VAL A 120 16.03 -9.89 -15.89
C VAL A 120 16.98 -10.98 -15.42
N TRP A 121 16.50 -12.21 -15.27
CA TRP A 121 17.30 -13.35 -14.83
C TRP A 121 16.81 -14.67 -15.43
N GLU A 122 17.72 -15.65 -15.49
CA GLU A 122 17.36 -17.04 -15.80
C GLU A 122 16.78 -17.72 -14.53
N PRO A 123 15.80 -18.64 -14.63
CA PRO A 123 15.14 -19.24 -13.47
C PRO A 123 16.08 -19.95 -12.48
N ASP A 124 17.22 -20.45 -12.97
CA ASP A 124 18.26 -21.07 -12.14
C ASP A 124 19.13 -20.05 -11.38
N GLY A 125 18.93 -18.75 -11.68
CA GLY A 125 19.64 -17.62 -11.13
C GLY A 125 21.06 -17.45 -11.65
N THR A 126 21.55 -18.29 -12.56
CA THR A 126 22.97 -18.30 -12.97
C THR A 126 23.38 -17.02 -13.69
N ARG A 127 22.43 -16.39 -14.38
CA ARG A 127 22.61 -15.12 -15.08
C ARG A 127 21.52 -14.14 -14.68
N ALA A 128 21.92 -12.90 -14.42
CA ALA A 128 21.01 -11.79 -14.24
C ALA A 128 21.63 -10.48 -14.70
N ALA A 129 20.79 -9.54 -15.09
CA ALA A 129 21.17 -8.18 -15.43
C ALA A 129 20.15 -7.19 -14.88
N LEU A 130 20.61 -5.98 -14.60
CA LEU A 130 19.79 -4.81 -14.33
C LEU A 130 19.77 -3.95 -15.60
N TYR A 131 18.62 -3.38 -15.93
CA TYR A 131 18.47 -2.44 -17.05
C TYR A 131 17.50 -1.32 -16.67
N ALA A 132 17.68 -0.14 -17.27
CA ALA A 132 16.72 0.94 -17.16
C ALA A 132 15.55 0.69 -18.12
N ALA A 133 14.34 1.10 -17.74
CA ALA A 133 13.15 0.85 -18.57
C ALA A 133 13.29 1.39 -20.02
N GLU A 134 13.98 2.53 -20.18
CA GLU A 134 14.22 3.16 -21.48
C GLU A 134 15.21 2.43 -22.39
N ASP A 135 16.10 1.61 -21.82
CA ASP A 135 17.10 0.85 -22.56
C ASP A 135 16.54 -0.45 -23.16
N GLY A 136 15.36 -0.90 -22.68
CA GLY A 136 14.78 -2.19 -23.02
C GLY A 136 15.51 -3.37 -22.40
N ILE A 137 14.95 -4.58 -22.60
CA ILE A 137 15.55 -5.82 -22.10
C ILE A 137 16.90 -6.03 -22.81
N PRO A 138 17.99 -6.35 -22.08
CA PRO A 138 19.26 -6.64 -22.72
C PRO A 138 19.15 -7.80 -23.73
N GLU A 139 19.70 -7.62 -24.93
CA GLU A 139 19.62 -8.59 -26.06
C GLU A 139 19.93 -10.04 -25.65
N ALA A 140 20.82 -10.24 -24.68
CA ALA A 140 21.20 -11.55 -24.17
C ALA A 140 20.06 -12.34 -23.48
N TYR A 141 18.89 -11.72 -23.31
CA TYR A 141 17.67 -12.29 -22.73
C TYR A 141 16.41 -12.09 -23.60
N ASP A 142 16.54 -11.44 -24.77
CA ASP A 142 15.39 -11.07 -25.63
C ASP A 142 14.71 -12.30 -26.28
N ASP A 143 15.45 -13.41 -26.43
CA ASP A 143 15.00 -14.64 -27.09
C ASP A 143 14.83 -15.86 -26.15
N THR A 144 15.11 -15.71 -24.85
CA THR A 144 15.01 -16.82 -23.90
C THR A 144 13.63 -16.85 -23.26
N VAL A 145 12.76 -17.72 -23.79
CA VAL A 145 11.36 -17.93 -23.36
C VAL A 145 11.23 -18.20 -21.84
N GLU A 146 12.31 -18.64 -21.20
CA GLU A 146 12.32 -18.97 -19.76
C GLU A 146 12.81 -17.82 -18.86
N SER A 147 13.38 -16.75 -19.42
CA SER A 147 13.87 -15.64 -18.59
C SER A 147 12.71 -14.92 -17.92
N LEU A 148 12.94 -14.55 -16.66
CA LEU A 148 11.99 -13.83 -15.83
C LEU A 148 12.43 -12.39 -15.69
N THR A 149 11.47 -11.49 -15.58
CA THR A 149 11.73 -10.07 -15.33
C THR A 149 10.73 -9.48 -14.37
N ALA A 150 11.17 -8.46 -13.63
CA ALA A 150 10.33 -7.71 -12.71
C ALA A 150 10.91 -6.30 -12.46
N PRO A 151 10.05 -5.34 -12.06
CA PRO A 151 10.49 -4.09 -11.48
C PRO A 151 11.41 -4.31 -10.28
N VAL A 152 12.41 -3.45 -10.10
CA VAL A 152 13.36 -3.55 -9.00
C VAL A 152 13.23 -2.37 -8.07
N LEU A 153 13.10 -2.67 -6.77
CA LEU A 153 12.98 -1.68 -5.72
C LEU A 153 14.27 -1.60 -4.90
N PHE A 154 14.56 -0.41 -4.39
CA PHE A 154 15.80 -0.10 -3.68
C PHE A 154 15.54 -0.07 -2.19
N GLY A 155 16.31 -0.83 -1.41
CA GLY A 155 16.04 -0.97 0.02
C GLY A 155 17.11 -1.70 0.79
N HIS A 156 16.73 -2.28 1.93
CA HIS A 156 17.61 -3.05 2.79
C HIS A 156 16.83 -4.15 3.52
N PHE A 157 17.55 -5.09 4.12
CA PHE A 157 16.93 -6.11 4.96
C PHE A 157 16.45 -5.52 6.29
N THR A 158 15.21 -5.80 6.69
CA THR A 158 14.70 -5.41 8.03
C THR A 158 15.46 -6.13 9.13
N ASP A 159 15.76 -7.41 8.89
CA ASP A 159 16.57 -8.28 9.73
C ASP A 159 17.57 -9.02 8.86
N TRP A 160 18.81 -9.14 9.34
CA TRP A 160 19.84 -9.88 8.62
C TRP A 160 19.43 -11.34 8.44
N PRO A 161 19.39 -11.85 7.20
CA PRO A 161 19.02 -13.24 6.97
C PRO A 161 19.99 -14.20 7.66
N ASP A 162 19.46 -15.13 8.45
CA ASP A 162 20.23 -16.22 9.05
C ASP A 162 19.65 -17.56 8.55
N PRO A 163 20.14 -18.09 7.41
CA PRO A 163 19.60 -19.31 6.86
C PRO A 163 20.01 -20.52 7.69
N ASP A 164 19.02 -21.28 8.15
CA ASP A 164 19.17 -22.50 8.92
C ASP A 164 19.14 -23.73 8.01
N ALA A 165 20.07 -24.66 8.22
CA ALA A 165 20.05 -25.93 7.51
C ALA A 165 18.86 -26.78 7.97
N LEU A 166 17.99 -27.15 7.04
CA LEU A 166 16.86 -28.05 7.30
C LEU A 166 17.28 -29.51 7.08
N THR A 167 18.07 -29.74 6.03
CA THR A 167 18.66 -31.04 5.67
C THR A 167 20.10 -30.85 5.19
N ASP A 168 20.73 -31.92 4.72
CA ASP A 168 22.08 -31.81 4.17
C ASP A 168 22.17 -31.04 2.85
N ASP A 169 21.06 -30.95 2.11
CA ASP A 169 20.98 -30.32 0.80
C ASP A 169 20.15 -29.04 0.79
N VAL A 170 19.29 -28.84 1.80
CA VAL A 170 18.31 -27.74 1.84
C VAL A 170 18.48 -26.92 3.11
N ALA A 171 18.40 -25.60 2.95
CA ALA A 171 18.32 -24.62 4.03
C ALA A 171 17.08 -23.75 3.86
N THR A 172 16.63 -23.14 4.95
CA THR A 172 15.53 -22.18 4.97
C THR A 172 16.02 -20.88 5.58
N GLY A 173 15.58 -19.75 5.02
CA GLY A 173 15.88 -18.43 5.58
C GLY A 173 14.65 -17.52 5.55
N GLY A 174 14.35 -16.90 6.69
CA GLY A 174 13.42 -15.78 6.73
C GLY A 174 14.07 -14.54 6.11
N LEU A 175 13.39 -13.94 5.15
CA LEU A 175 13.81 -12.71 4.49
C LEU A 175 12.76 -11.63 4.77
N GLY A 176 13.20 -10.53 5.35
CA GLY A 176 12.42 -9.31 5.49
C GLY A 176 13.16 -8.17 4.83
N TRP A 177 12.49 -7.45 3.94
CA TRP A 177 13.06 -6.36 3.16
C TRP A 177 12.11 -5.17 3.18
N ILE A 178 12.66 -3.96 3.24
CA ILE A 178 11.90 -2.72 3.21
C ILE A 178 12.52 -1.73 2.23
N GLU A 179 11.66 -1.08 1.45
CA GLU A 179 12.04 -0.05 0.51
C GLU A 179 12.52 1.21 1.24
N THR A 180 13.65 1.74 0.79
CA THR A 180 14.22 3.01 1.26
C THR A 180 14.83 3.85 0.15
N GLY A 181 14.64 3.44 -1.11
CA GLY A 181 15.08 4.21 -2.27
C GLY A 181 14.36 5.55 -2.39
N ALA A 182 14.93 6.43 -3.21
CA ALA A 182 14.22 7.63 -3.66
C ALA A 182 12.95 7.23 -4.43
N TYR A 183 11.89 8.04 -4.30
CA TYR A 183 10.59 7.75 -4.92
C TYR A 183 10.63 7.64 -6.45
N GLU A 184 11.58 8.31 -7.11
CA GLU A 184 11.84 8.18 -8.55
C GLU A 184 12.21 6.74 -8.96
N ASN A 185 12.74 5.95 -8.02
CA ASN A 185 13.10 4.54 -8.20
C ASN A 185 12.02 3.58 -7.66
N GLY A 186 10.89 4.13 -7.19
CA GLY A 186 9.78 3.36 -6.66
C GLY A 186 8.88 2.77 -7.75
N LEU A 187 7.92 1.96 -7.33
CA LEU A 187 6.93 1.38 -8.24
C LEU A 187 5.85 2.40 -8.59
N VAL A 188 5.55 2.52 -9.88
CA VAL A 188 4.43 3.29 -10.40
C VAL A 188 3.44 2.34 -11.08
N THR A 189 2.13 2.56 -10.91
CA THR A 189 1.12 1.76 -11.61
C THR A 189 0.83 2.37 -12.99
N ILE A 190 0.92 1.57 -14.04
CA ILE A 190 0.69 2.05 -15.42
C ILE A 190 -0.81 2.24 -15.63
N HIS A 191 -1.17 3.42 -16.17
CA HIS A 191 -2.56 3.83 -16.43
C HIS A 191 -3.03 3.50 -17.87
N SER A 192 -2.17 2.95 -18.73
CA SER A 192 -2.45 2.81 -20.15
C SER A 192 -3.33 1.58 -20.46
N GLY A 193 -4.62 1.84 -20.66
CA GLY A 193 -5.55 0.93 -21.34
C GLY A 193 -6.91 1.60 -21.51
N GLU A 194 -7.42 1.68 -22.74
CA GLU A 194 -8.83 1.99 -23.00
C GLU A 194 -9.68 0.90 -22.31
N GLY A 195 -10.25 1.20 -21.15
CA GLY A 195 -11.12 0.27 -20.41
C GLY A 195 -10.89 0.18 -18.89
N SER A 196 -9.77 0.67 -18.36
CA SER A 196 -9.51 0.62 -16.90
C SER A 196 -10.01 1.88 -16.18
N ALA A 197 -11.28 2.24 -16.40
CA ALA A 197 -11.90 3.26 -15.57
C ALA A 197 -12.04 2.70 -14.15
N LEU A 198 -11.47 3.39 -13.15
CA LEU A 198 -11.64 3.01 -11.75
C LEU A 198 -13.13 2.95 -11.40
N PRO A 199 -13.58 1.95 -10.62
CA PRO A 199 -15.00 1.80 -10.34
C PRO A 199 -15.55 2.98 -9.55
N VAL A 200 -16.60 3.57 -10.12
CA VAL A 200 -17.28 4.74 -9.59
C VAL A 200 -18.48 4.30 -8.76
N GLY A 201 -18.62 4.87 -7.56
CA GLY A 201 -19.65 4.50 -6.60
C GLY A 201 -20.89 5.37 -6.63
N PRO A 202 -21.84 5.13 -5.72
CA PRO A 202 -23.02 5.98 -5.57
C PRO A 202 -22.65 7.38 -5.08
N THR A 203 -23.50 8.34 -5.41
CA THR A 203 -23.38 9.72 -4.92
C THR A 203 -23.80 9.84 -3.47
N LEU A 204 -23.03 10.59 -2.69
CA LEU A 204 -23.36 11.02 -1.34
C LEU A 204 -23.20 12.53 -1.25
N HIS A 205 -24.24 13.25 -0.80
CA HIS A 205 -24.28 14.72 -0.76
C HIS A 205 -23.98 15.40 -2.11
N GLY A 206 -24.34 14.75 -3.22
CA GLY A 206 -24.11 15.25 -4.58
C GLY A 206 -22.71 14.96 -5.14
N GLN A 207 -21.77 14.51 -4.30
CA GLN A 207 -20.45 14.06 -4.73
C GLN A 207 -20.45 12.55 -5.01
N THR A 208 -19.77 12.14 -6.07
CA THR A 208 -19.56 10.74 -6.39
C THR A 208 -18.29 10.22 -5.71
N TRP A 209 -18.40 9.09 -5.01
CA TRP A 209 -17.29 8.50 -4.25
C TRP A 209 -16.78 7.22 -4.91
N PRO A 210 -15.46 6.94 -4.84
CA PRO A 210 -14.90 5.72 -5.41
C PRO A 210 -15.39 4.47 -4.68
N VAL A 211 -15.39 3.33 -5.38
CA VAL A 211 -15.64 2.00 -4.78
C VAL A 211 -14.36 1.20 -4.77
N LEU A 212 -14.11 0.44 -3.72
CA LEU A 212 -13.06 -0.57 -3.72
C LEU A 212 -13.28 -1.55 -4.90
N PRO A 213 -12.28 -1.77 -5.78
CA PRO A 213 -12.47 -2.48 -7.04
C PRO A 213 -12.60 -4.00 -6.91
N CYS A 214 -12.57 -4.54 -5.69
CA CYS A 214 -12.62 -5.98 -5.42
C CYS A 214 -13.75 -6.33 -4.45
N ALA A 215 -14.39 -7.48 -4.69
CA ALA A 215 -15.42 -8.02 -3.82
C ALA A 215 -14.81 -8.46 -2.48
N ALA A 216 -15.49 -8.23 -1.36
CA ALA A 216 -15.09 -8.82 -0.10
C ALA A 216 -15.36 -10.34 -0.10
N ARG A 217 -14.43 -11.08 0.49
CA ARG A 217 -14.56 -12.51 0.68
C ARG A 217 -15.65 -12.77 1.73
N ILE A 218 -16.71 -13.48 1.33
CA ILE A 218 -17.88 -13.71 2.18
C ILE A 218 -17.52 -14.36 3.52
N ARG A 219 -16.56 -15.29 3.55
CA ARG A 219 -16.13 -15.98 4.78
C ARG A 219 -15.43 -15.08 5.80
N ASP A 220 -14.91 -13.94 5.36
CA ASP A 220 -14.16 -13.01 6.20
C ASP A 220 -15.05 -11.88 6.75
N ALA A 221 -16.33 -11.83 6.34
CA ALA A 221 -17.28 -10.81 6.77
C ALA A 221 -17.62 -10.95 8.26
N LYS A 222 -16.79 -10.34 9.12
CA LYS A 222 -17.09 -10.18 10.55
C LYS A 222 -17.32 -8.69 10.82
N ALA A 223 -18.52 -8.37 11.30
CA ALA A 223 -18.78 -7.05 11.86
C ALA A 223 -17.89 -6.85 13.10
N GLY A 224 -16.92 -5.95 13.03
CA GLY A 224 -16.05 -5.68 14.17
C GLY A 224 -16.74 -4.88 15.27
N GLY A 225 -16.03 -4.72 16.38
CA GLY A 225 -16.49 -3.95 17.53
C GLY A 225 -16.61 -2.46 17.23
N VAL A 226 -17.54 -1.80 17.92
CA VAL A 226 -17.66 -0.34 17.96
C VAL A 226 -16.78 0.17 19.10
N ALA A 227 -15.94 1.17 18.83
CA ALA A 227 -15.06 1.77 19.83
C ALA A 227 -15.32 3.27 19.97
N VAL A 228 -15.16 3.79 21.19
CA VAL A 228 -15.24 5.22 21.52
C VAL A 228 -14.00 5.58 22.36
N LEU A 229 -13.33 6.69 22.01
CA LEU A 229 -12.14 7.17 22.72
C LEU A 229 -12.57 8.05 23.91
N VAL A 230 -12.14 7.69 25.12
CA VAL A 230 -12.39 8.48 26.34
C VAL A 230 -11.08 9.14 26.77
N ALA A 231 -11.02 10.48 26.67
CA ALA A 231 -9.87 11.24 27.14
C ALA A 231 -9.97 11.44 28.66
N ARG A 232 -9.02 10.85 29.39
CA ARG A 232 -8.89 11.01 30.83
C ARG A 232 -7.68 11.86 31.15
N ARG A 233 -7.89 12.94 31.91
CA ARG A 233 -6.80 13.80 32.36
C ARG A 233 -6.86 13.97 33.87
N LYS A 234 -5.74 13.77 34.54
CA LYS A 234 -5.63 14.10 35.97
C LYS A 234 -5.57 15.62 36.13
N ILE A 235 -6.59 16.20 36.76
CA ILE A 235 -6.64 17.64 37.06
C ILE A 235 -6.40 17.82 38.57
N GLY A 236 -5.32 18.51 38.95
CA GLY A 236 -4.98 18.85 40.33
C GLY A 236 -4.30 17.72 41.14
N PHE A 237 -4.23 17.92 42.46
CA PHE A 237 -3.58 17.00 43.42
C PHE A 237 -4.51 15.86 43.92
N GLY A 238 -5.71 15.75 43.36
CA GLY A 238 -6.68 14.71 43.70
C GLY A 238 -6.34 13.34 43.11
N ARG A 239 -7.04 12.30 43.59
CA ARG A 239 -6.99 10.93 43.03
C ARG A 239 -7.95 10.71 41.85
N GLY A 240 -8.83 11.67 41.58
CA GLY A 240 -9.81 11.58 40.48
C GLY A 240 -9.21 12.01 39.14
N GLU A 241 -9.61 11.34 38.07
CA GLU A 241 -9.35 11.77 36.70
C GLU A 241 -10.59 12.54 36.22
N ALA A 242 -10.37 13.71 35.60
CA ALA A 242 -11.43 14.40 34.88
C ALA A 242 -11.59 13.71 33.52
N GLU A 243 -12.79 13.21 33.26
CA GLU A 243 -13.15 12.66 31.95
C GLU A 243 -13.72 13.79 31.10
N THR A 244 -13.18 13.96 29.89
CA THR A 244 -13.76 14.88 28.90
C THR A 244 -14.31 14.04 27.76
N HIS A 245 -15.61 14.17 27.53
CA HIS A 245 -16.30 13.52 26.42
C HIS A 245 -16.41 14.51 25.28
N HIS A 246 -15.76 14.22 24.17
CA HIS A 246 -16.07 14.87 22.90
C HIS A 246 -17.15 14.04 22.19
N PRO A 247 -18.14 14.66 21.54
CA PRO A 247 -19.07 13.93 20.70
C PRO A 247 -18.28 13.21 19.60
N GLN A 248 -18.34 11.89 19.61
CA GLN A 248 -17.70 11.01 18.65
C GLN A 248 -18.78 10.15 18.03
N ILE A 249 -18.72 9.99 16.71
CA ILE A 249 -19.61 9.08 16.01
C ILE A 249 -19.03 7.67 16.16
N PRO A 250 -19.80 6.70 16.67
CA PRO A 250 -19.32 5.32 16.79
C PRO A 250 -18.84 4.82 15.43
N ALA A 251 -17.57 4.43 15.37
CA ALA A 251 -16.98 3.87 14.16
C ALA A 251 -16.74 2.38 14.36
N ARG A 252 -17.14 1.57 13.38
CA ARG A 252 -16.88 0.15 13.36
C ARG A 252 -15.53 -0.10 12.68
N LYS A 253 -14.63 -0.82 13.36
CA LYS A 253 -13.43 -1.36 12.68
C LYS A 253 -13.84 -2.62 11.93
N LEU A 254 -13.42 -2.74 10.67
CA LEU A 254 -13.70 -3.89 9.81
C LEU A 254 -12.37 -4.44 9.31
N GLU A 255 -12.27 -5.76 9.20
CA GLU A 255 -11.16 -6.42 8.52
C GLU A 255 -11.77 -7.27 7.41
N LEU A 256 -11.51 -6.90 6.16
CA LEU A 256 -12.04 -7.60 5.00
C LEU A 256 -10.90 -8.20 4.19
N GLY A 257 -11.03 -9.48 3.86
CA GLY A 257 -10.17 -10.15 2.90
C GLY A 257 -10.76 -10.03 1.49
N HIS A 258 -9.89 -9.91 0.49
CA HIS A 258 -10.24 -9.89 -0.92
C HIS A 258 -9.33 -10.88 -1.66
N ASP A 259 -9.92 -11.70 -2.52
CA ASP A 259 -9.17 -12.58 -3.43
C ASP A 259 -9.00 -11.85 -4.77
N LEU A 260 -7.77 -11.83 -5.27
CA LEU A 260 -7.45 -11.33 -6.61
C LEU A 260 -6.90 -12.53 -7.37
N THR A 261 -7.61 -12.95 -8.41
CA THR A 261 -7.31 -14.16 -9.17
C THR A 261 -6.49 -13.89 -10.44
N GLU A 262 -6.30 -12.61 -10.78
CA GLU A 262 -5.61 -12.16 -11.98
C GLU A 262 -4.62 -11.05 -11.61
N ALA A 263 -3.47 -11.00 -12.30
CA ALA A 263 -2.46 -9.95 -12.11
C ALA A 263 -3.03 -8.55 -12.38
N GLU A 264 -3.97 -8.46 -13.33
CA GLU A 264 -4.70 -7.23 -13.63
C GLU A 264 -5.53 -6.73 -12.44
N ALA A 265 -6.14 -7.64 -11.66
CA ALA A 265 -6.89 -7.27 -10.46
C ALA A 265 -5.96 -6.71 -9.35
N LEU A 266 -4.73 -7.23 -9.24
CA LEU A 266 -3.71 -6.66 -8.37
C LEU A 266 -3.32 -5.25 -8.83
N ARG A 267 -3.06 -5.07 -10.13
CA ARG A 267 -2.74 -3.76 -10.70
C ARG A 267 -3.83 -2.73 -10.41
N VAL A 268 -5.08 -3.06 -10.73
CA VAL A 268 -6.23 -2.17 -10.52
C VAL A 268 -6.40 -1.84 -9.05
N LEU A 269 -6.21 -2.80 -8.13
CA LEU A 269 -6.27 -2.55 -6.70
C LEU A 269 -5.16 -1.60 -6.24
N LEU A 270 -3.92 -1.82 -6.67
CA LEU A 270 -2.78 -0.97 -6.29
C LEU A 270 -2.92 0.45 -6.87
N GLN A 271 -3.36 0.56 -8.12
CA GLN A 271 -3.66 1.84 -8.75
C GLN A 271 -4.73 2.59 -7.95
N TRP A 272 -5.86 1.94 -7.70
CA TRP A 272 -6.94 2.50 -6.90
C TRP A 272 -6.50 2.87 -5.47
N PHE A 273 -5.66 2.05 -4.84
CA PHE A 273 -5.15 2.31 -3.50
C PHE A 273 -4.31 3.59 -3.45
N THR A 274 -3.45 3.79 -4.46
CA THR A 274 -2.63 5.01 -4.57
C THR A 274 -3.43 6.26 -4.86
N SER A 275 -4.41 6.18 -5.77
CA SER A 275 -5.16 7.36 -6.22
C SER A 275 -6.31 7.74 -5.29
N GLU A 276 -7.04 6.76 -4.77
CA GLU A 276 -8.30 6.99 -4.03
C GLU A 276 -8.22 6.51 -2.58
N GLY A 277 -7.70 5.30 -2.37
CA GLY A 277 -7.88 4.57 -1.11
C GLY A 277 -7.21 5.22 0.11
N THR A 278 -6.08 5.88 -0.06
CA THR A 278 -5.23 6.28 1.09
C THR A 278 -5.68 7.56 1.78
N VAL A 279 -6.31 8.47 1.02
CA VAL A 279 -6.60 9.84 1.43
C VAL A 279 -8.10 10.05 1.70
N LYS A 280 -8.94 9.51 0.83
CA LYS A 280 -10.38 9.81 0.80
C LYS A 280 -11.19 8.64 1.39
N PRO A 281 -12.37 8.92 1.96
CA PRO A 281 -13.39 7.91 2.14
C PRO A 281 -13.79 7.25 0.81
N PHE A 282 -14.28 6.02 0.87
CA PHE A 282 -14.73 5.25 -0.27
C PHE A 282 -15.79 4.22 0.12
N TRP A 283 -16.50 3.72 -0.88
CA TRP A 283 -17.47 2.65 -0.72
C TRP A 283 -16.80 1.28 -0.71
N VAL A 284 -17.19 0.43 0.23
CA VAL A 284 -16.66 -0.93 0.40
C VAL A 284 -17.79 -1.95 0.39
N PRO A 285 -17.73 -2.97 -0.48
CA PRO A 285 -18.62 -4.13 -0.39
C PRO A 285 -18.35 -4.89 0.91
N SER A 286 -19.31 -4.95 1.83
CA SER A 286 -19.06 -5.48 3.18
C SER A 286 -19.22 -6.98 3.33
N ALA A 287 -19.85 -7.64 2.34
CA ALA A 287 -20.26 -9.04 2.37
C ALA A 287 -20.97 -9.51 3.67
N THR A 288 -21.50 -8.59 4.51
CA THR A 288 -22.14 -8.93 5.80
C THR A 288 -23.52 -9.54 5.64
N SER A 289 -24.23 -9.15 4.58
CA SER A 289 -25.58 -9.62 4.26
C SER A 289 -25.73 -9.79 2.74
N PRO A 290 -24.95 -10.67 2.10
CA PRO A 290 -24.95 -10.79 0.66
C PRO A 290 -26.22 -11.50 0.18
N CYS A 291 -26.74 -11.04 -0.96
CA CYS A 291 -27.82 -11.68 -1.70
C CYS A 291 -27.29 -12.12 -3.06
N ARG A 292 -28.10 -12.86 -3.81
CA ARG A 292 -27.80 -13.22 -5.20
C ARG A 292 -28.85 -12.66 -6.14
N LEU A 293 -28.40 -12.22 -7.31
CA LEU A 293 -29.28 -11.82 -8.39
C LEU A 293 -30.01 -13.07 -8.93
N THR A 294 -31.33 -13.00 -9.12
CA THR A 294 -32.15 -14.15 -9.57
C THR A 294 -32.58 -14.08 -11.03
N ALA A 295 -32.47 -12.90 -11.64
CA ALA A 295 -32.78 -12.67 -13.05
C ALA A 295 -31.75 -11.73 -13.69
N SER A 296 -31.47 -11.90 -14.98
CA SER A 296 -30.57 -11.00 -15.72
C SER A 296 -31.12 -9.57 -15.71
N ALA A 297 -30.24 -8.60 -15.51
CA ALA A 297 -30.56 -7.19 -15.58
C ALA A 297 -29.69 -6.54 -16.67
N GLY A 298 -30.34 -5.91 -17.65
CA GLY A 298 -29.62 -5.18 -18.70
C GLY A 298 -29.01 -3.88 -18.17
N ALA A 299 -28.10 -3.28 -18.94
CA ALA A 299 -27.46 -2.01 -18.58
C ALA A 299 -28.46 -0.86 -18.31
N GLY A 300 -29.63 -0.86 -18.97
CA GLY A 300 -30.70 0.11 -18.75
C GLY A 300 -31.62 -0.18 -17.55
N ALA A 301 -31.41 -1.29 -16.82
CA ALA A 301 -32.30 -1.69 -15.74
C ALA A 301 -32.16 -0.77 -14.52
N THR A 302 -33.29 -0.26 -14.04
CA THR A 302 -33.43 0.49 -12.78
C THR A 302 -34.05 -0.35 -11.66
N THR A 303 -34.37 -1.62 -11.95
CA THR A 303 -34.84 -2.58 -10.97
C THR A 303 -34.10 -3.90 -11.14
N ILE A 304 -33.86 -4.58 -10.02
CA ILE A 304 -33.20 -5.89 -9.98
C ILE A 304 -33.96 -6.81 -9.04
N THR A 305 -33.96 -8.11 -9.33
CA THR A 305 -34.60 -9.13 -8.49
C THR A 305 -33.53 -9.97 -7.81
N VAL A 306 -33.64 -10.13 -6.50
CA VAL A 306 -32.71 -10.90 -5.66
C VAL A 306 -33.42 -12.07 -5.00
N ASP A 307 -32.65 -12.99 -4.43
CA ASP A 307 -33.18 -14.16 -3.70
C ASP A 307 -33.77 -13.79 -2.32
N ASN A 308 -33.17 -12.82 -1.63
CA ASN A 308 -33.59 -12.40 -0.30
C ASN A 308 -33.36 -10.90 -0.06
N ALA A 309 -34.28 -10.05 -0.50
CA ALA A 309 -34.14 -8.60 -0.29
C ALA A 309 -34.21 -8.19 1.20
N ALA A 310 -34.74 -9.04 2.07
CA ALA A 310 -34.80 -8.77 3.51
C ALA A 310 -33.41 -8.63 4.15
N ALA A 311 -32.39 -9.29 3.59
CA ALA A 311 -31.00 -9.17 4.04
C ALA A 311 -30.40 -7.77 3.76
N LEU A 312 -31.00 -6.99 2.87
CA LEU A 312 -30.58 -5.63 2.53
C LEU A 312 -31.40 -4.55 3.24
N LEU A 313 -32.36 -4.94 4.10
CA LEU A 313 -33.15 -3.98 4.88
C LEU A 313 -32.24 -3.16 5.80
N GLY A 314 -32.37 -1.84 5.72
CA GLY A 314 -31.53 -0.88 6.47
C GLY A 314 -30.24 -0.48 5.74
N HIS A 315 -29.92 -1.08 4.59
CA HIS A 315 -28.82 -0.65 3.73
C HIS A 315 -29.35 0.21 2.58
N ALA A 316 -28.79 1.42 2.42
CA ALA A 316 -29.19 2.34 1.37
C ALA A 316 -28.41 2.15 0.06
N HIS A 317 -27.26 1.47 0.09
CA HIS A 317 -26.35 1.34 -1.04
C HIS A 317 -25.94 -0.11 -1.23
N VAL A 318 -25.83 -0.53 -2.49
CA VAL A 318 -25.46 -1.89 -2.88
C VAL A 318 -24.43 -1.91 -3.98
N TRP A 319 -23.62 -2.94 -3.94
CA TRP A 319 -22.68 -3.32 -4.98
C TRP A 319 -23.14 -4.63 -5.60
N LEU A 320 -23.21 -4.66 -6.91
CA LEU A 320 -23.41 -5.84 -7.72
C LEU A 320 -22.06 -6.18 -8.31
N GLY A 321 -21.62 -7.41 -8.14
CA GLY A 321 -20.48 -7.87 -8.89
C GLY A 321 -20.32 -9.36 -8.87
N SER A 322 -19.58 -9.83 -9.87
CA SER A 322 -19.22 -11.22 -10.06
C SER A 322 -17.71 -11.37 -10.02
N ALA A 323 -17.22 -12.59 -9.85
CA ALA A 323 -15.79 -12.89 -9.92
C ALA A 323 -15.18 -12.53 -11.30
N THR A 324 -16.01 -12.39 -12.34
CA THR A 324 -15.59 -12.17 -13.74
C THR A 324 -15.68 -10.69 -14.20
N GLY A 325 -15.81 -9.75 -13.26
CA GLY A 325 -15.41 -8.35 -13.48
C GLY A 325 -16.50 -7.34 -13.81
N SER A 326 -17.73 -7.75 -14.17
CA SER A 326 -18.83 -6.79 -14.30
C SER A 326 -19.30 -6.34 -12.91
N THR A 327 -19.11 -5.06 -12.60
CA THR A 327 -19.49 -4.47 -11.32
C THR A 327 -20.34 -3.22 -11.51
N ALA A 328 -21.31 -3.02 -10.62
CA ALA A 328 -22.14 -1.82 -10.58
C ALA A 328 -22.46 -1.47 -9.13
N ALA A 329 -22.43 -0.19 -8.78
CA ALA A 329 -22.76 0.28 -7.44
C ALA A 329 -23.91 1.27 -7.49
N ARG A 330 -24.99 1.04 -6.75
CA ARG A 330 -26.21 1.85 -6.83
C ARG A 330 -26.84 2.11 -5.47
N ARG A 331 -27.63 3.17 -5.39
CA ARG A 331 -28.46 3.46 -4.22
C ARG A 331 -29.81 2.77 -4.38
N ILE A 332 -30.29 2.14 -3.32
CA ILE A 332 -31.64 1.60 -3.23
C ILE A 332 -32.61 2.74 -2.91
N THR A 333 -33.62 2.91 -3.76
CA THR A 333 -34.72 3.88 -3.56
C THR A 333 -35.99 3.21 -3.05
N GLY A 334 -36.13 1.89 -3.22
CA GLY A 334 -37.27 1.13 -2.71
C GLY A 334 -37.03 -0.38 -2.72
N ILE A 335 -37.70 -1.08 -1.82
CA ILE A 335 -37.70 -2.55 -1.73
C ILE A 335 -39.16 -3.02 -1.72
N ALA A 336 -39.54 -3.83 -2.70
CA ALA A 336 -40.87 -4.42 -2.81
C ALA A 336 -40.77 -5.93 -3.04
N GLY A 337 -41.09 -6.71 -2.01
CA GLY A 337 -40.81 -8.15 -2.02
C GLY A 337 -39.32 -8.41 -2.22
N ASN A 338 -38.98 -9.16 -3.26
CA ASN A 338 -37.59 -9.47 -3.65
C ASN A 338 -37.05 -8.57 -4.78
N VAL A 339 -37.72 -7.46 -5.07
CA VAL A 339 -37.32 -6.50 -6.10
C VAL A 339 -36.75 -5.24 -5.45
N LEU A 340 -35.54 -4.87 -5.85
CA LEU A 340 -34.89 -3.62 -5.46
C LEU A 340 -35.09 -2.58 -6.58
N THR A 341 -35.49 -1.37 -6.21
CA THR A 341 -35.52 -0.21 -7.09
C THR A 341 -34.26 0.61 -6.87
N LEU A 342 -33.59 1.00 -7.96
CA LEU A 342 -32.31 1.70 -7.97
C LEU A 342 -32.52 3.18 -8.30
N ASP A 343 -31.57 4.02 -7.92
CA ASP A 343 -31.55 5.45 -8.22
C ASP A 343 -31.27 5.75 -9.69
N ALA A 344 -30.49 4.89 -10.36
CA ALA A 344 -30.14 5.01 -11.76
C ALA A 344 -30.01 3.63 -12.43
N ALA A 345 -29.95 3.63 -13.76
CA ALA A 345 -29.70 2.42 -14.55
C ALA A 345 -28.33 1.81 -14.20
N LEU A 346 -28.18 0.47 -14.26
CA LEU A 346 -26.94 -0.23 -13.90
C LEU A 346 -25.72 0.16 -14.73
N GLY A 347 -25.90 0.64 -15.96
CA GLY A 347 -24.82 1.00 -16.89
C GLY A 347 -24.06 -0.19 -17.48
N VAL A 348 -24.14 -1.35 -16.83
CA VAL A 348 -23.55 -2.62 -17.26
C VAL A 348 -24.61 -3.72 -17.15
N ALA A 349 -24.63 -4.65 -18.10
CA ALA A 349 -25.50 -5.82 -18.03
C ALA A 349 -24.92 -6.86 -17.06
N VAL A 350 -25.75 -7.39 -16.18
CA VAL A 350 -25.36 -8.39 -15.16
C VAL A 350 -26.23 -9.64 -15.27
N ALA A 351 -25.61 -10.80 -15.13
CA ALA A 351 -26.26 -12.10 -15.21
C ALA A 351 -26.36 -12.75 -13.82
N PRO A 352 -27.44 -13.52 -13.53
CA PRO A 352 -27.73 -14.01 -12.18
C PRO A 352 -26.76 -15.07 -11.63
N GLY A 353 -25.99 -15.76 -12.49
CA GLY A 353 -25.16 -16.91 -12.12
C GLY A 353 -24.24 -16.65 -10.91
N ASP A 354 -23.24 -15.78 -11.09
CA ASP A 354 -22.23 -15.49 -10.06
C ASP A 354 -22.30 -14.06 -9.53
N THR A 355 -23.36 -13.31 -9.85
CA THR A 355 -23.51 -11.92 -9.39
C THR A 355 -24.01 -11.90 -7.94
N SER A 356 -23.11 -11.56 -7.04
CA SER A 356 -23.43 -11.24 -5.65
C SER A 356 -23.91 -9.79 -5.56
N VAL A 357 -24.97 -9.57 -4.78
CA VAL A 357 -25.43 -8.25 -4.38
C VAL A 357 -25.05 -8.04 -2.91
N GLN A 358 -24.11 -7.15 -2.66
CA GLN A 358 -23.54 -6.91 -1.32
C GLN A 358 -23.90 -5.50 -0.84
N PRO A 359 -24.16 -5.29 0.46
CA PRO A 359 -24.26 -3.95 1.01
C PRO A 359 -22.95 -3.17 0.82
N LEU A 360 -23.07 -1.87 0.53
CA LEU A 360 -21.94 -0.95 0.55
C LEU A 360 -21.87 -0.22 1.88
N LEU A 361 -20.67 -0.19 2.46
CA LEU A 361 -20.33 0.62 3.63
C LEU A 361 -19.43 1.76 3.20
N PHE A 362 -19.70 2.95 3.74
CA PHE A 362 -18.81 4.08 3.55
C PHE A 362 -17.69 3.96 4.59
N ALA A 363 -16.44 3.90 4.13
CA ALA A 363 -15.32 3.62 5.00
C ALA A 363 -14.05 4.31 4.50
N ARG A 364 -12.99 4.18 5.29
CA ARG A 364 -11.62 4.47 4.87
C ARG A 364 -10.69 3.40 5.42
N PHE A 365 -9.46 3.33 4.94
CA PHE A 365 -8.46 2.52 5.66
C PHE A 365 -8.16 3.10 7.04
N SER A 366 -8.11 2.22 8.04
CA SER A 366 -7.71 2.56 9.40
C SER A 366 -6.24 2.98 9.49
N ARG A 367 -5.39 2.44 8.61
CA ARG A 367 -3.98 2.80 8.41
C ARG A 367 -3.73 3.02 6.92
N PRO A 368 -2.77 3.84 6.49
CA PRO A 368 -2.47 4.03 5.07
C PRO A 368 -1.65 2.85 4.48
N ASP A 369 -2.00 1.63 4.90
CA ASP A 369 -1.30 0.38 4.59
C ASP A 369 -2.30 -0.58 3.92
N LEU A 370 -1.88 -1.19 2.81
CA LEU A 370 -2.54 -2.30 2.16
C LEU A 370 -1.68 -3.55 2.33
N ALA A 371 -2.20 -4.55 3.03
CA ALA A 371 -1.51 -5.82 3.22
C ALA A 371 -1.94 -6.81 2.13
N LEU A 372 -0.96 -7.44 1.47
CA LEU A 372 -1.15 -8.46 0.47
C LEU A 372 -0.42 -9.74 0.91
N THR A 373 -1.01 -10.88 0.58
CA THR A 373 -0.36 -12.19 0.65
C THR A 373 -0.40 -12.82 -0.72
N VAL A 374 0.76 -13.26 -1.21
CA VAL A 374 0.90 -13.92 -2.51
C VAL A 374 1.34 -15.35 -2.28
N VAL A 375 0.60 -16.31 -2.86
CA VAL A 375 0.94 -17.73 -2.83
C VAL A 375 0.76 -18.28 -4.23
N GLY A 376 1.86 -18.53 -4.95
CA GLY A 376 1.82 -18.81 -6.39
C GLY A 376 1.12 -17.65 -7.12
N ASP A 377 0.13 -17.99 -7.94
CA ASP A 377 -0.64 -17.02 -8.75
C ASP A 377 -1.91 -16.51 -8.05
N VAL A 378 -2.03 -16.73 -6.73
CA VAL A 378 -3.18 -16.26 -5.95
C VAL A 378 -2.74 -15.13 -5.04
N TRP A 379 -3.36 -13.97 -5.22
CA TRP A 379 -3.16 -12.81 -4.36
C TRP A 379 -4.36 -12.66 -3.42
N SER A 380 -4.08 -12.39 -2.15
CA SER A 380 -5.10 -12.05 -1.16
C SER A 380 -4.76 -10.69 -0.56
N ALA A 381 -5.64 -9.72 -0.72
CA ALA A 381 -5.55 -8.44 -0.02
C ALA A 381 -6.30 -8.50 1.31
N LYS A 382 -5.73 -7.88 2.35
CA LYS A 382 -6.37 -7.66 3.63
C LYS A 382 -6.49 -6.16 3.87
N CYS A 383 -7.71 -5.69 4.00
CA CYS A 383 -8.04 -4.29 4.20
C CYS A 383 -8.51 -4.08 5.65
N GLU A 384 -7.75 -3.31 6.44
CA GLU A 384 -8.22 -2.86 7.76
C GLU A 384 -8.93 -1.51 7.61
N LEU A 385 -10.24 -1.52 7.77
CA LEU A 385 -11.12 -0.41 7.46
C LEU A 385 -11.77 0.17 8.71
N LEU A 386 -12.15 1.44 8.63
CA LEU A 386 -12.95 2.14 9.61
C LEU A 386 -14.22 2.64 8.92
N GLU A 387 -15.38 2.17 9.37
CA GLU A 387 -16.68 2.65 8.91
C GLU A 387 -16.82 4.13 9.28
N LEU A 388 -17.23 4.92 8.29
CA LEU A 388 -17.48 6.34 8.41
C LEU A 388 -18.96 6.62 8.22
N PRO A 389 -19.53 7.52 9.02
CA PRO A 389 -20.91 7.92 8.85
C PRO A 389 -21.02 8.85 7.63
N ALA A 390 -22.24 9.02 7.11
CA ALA A 390 -22.48 9.74 5.86
C ALA A 390 -22.01 11.20 5.92
N GLU A 391 -21.99 11.82 7.10
CA GLU A 391 -21.56 13.19 7.35
C GLU A 391 -20.07 13.44 7.10
N TYR A 392 -19.27 12.38 6.88
CA TYR A 392 -17.89 12.53 6.38
C TYR A 392 -17.84 12.83 4.89
N GLY A 393 -18.92 12.58 4.15
CA GLY A 393 -19.06 12.99 2.77
C GLY A 393 -19.13 14.51 2.68
N LEU A 394 -18.27 15.10 1.87
CA LEU A 394 -18.33 16.52 1.51
C LEU A 394 -19.51 16.78 0.57
N ALA A 395 -20.03 18.01 0.58
CA ALA A 395 -21.05 18.39 -0.38
C ALA A 395 -20.44 18.56 -1.79
N GLU A 396 -21.30 18.50 -2.80
CA GLU A 396 -20.87 18.73 -4.18
C GLU A 396 -20.12 20.06 -4.36
N GLY A 397 -18.98 20.02 -5.05
CA GLY A 397 -18.12 21.18 -5.27
C GLY A 397 -17.26 21.58 -4.06
N GLU A 398 -17.43 20.91 -2.92
CA GLU A 398 -16.60 21.10 -1.74
C GLU A 398 -15.43 20.12 -1.74
N GLU A 399 -14.22 20.67 -1.80
CA GLU A 399 -13.00 19.91 -1.64
C GLU A 399 -12.16 20.50 -0.52
N HIS A 400 -11.78 19.61 0.40
CA HIS A 400 -10.94 19.90 1.55
C HIS A 400 -9.55 20.36 1.11
N GLY A 401 -9.10 21.52 1.58
CA GLY A 401 -7.85 22.13 1.13
C GLY A 401 -7.93 22.96 -0.16
N VAL A 402 -9.09 22.98 -0.82
CA VAL A 402 -9.37 23.83 -1.98
C VAL A 402 -10.42 24.88 -1.61
N ASN A 403 -11.63 24.42 -1.28
CA ASN A 403 -12.79 25.26 -0.98
C ASN A 403 -13.24 25.16 0.50
N ILE A 404 -12.94 24.04 1.18
CA ILE A 404 -13.15 23.91 2.63
C ILE A 404 -11.80 23.90 3.34
N GLY A 405 -11.53 24.99 4.08
CA GLY A 405 -10.42 25.10 5.02
C GLY A 405 -9.02 24.93 4.38
N PRO A 406 -7.97 25.45 5.02
CA PRO A 406 -6.62 25.12 4.61
C PRO A 406 -6.25 23.73 5.15
N LEU A 407 -6.12 22.74 4.26
CA LEU A 407 -5.33 21.54 4.51
C LEU A 407 -3.90 21.82 4.08
N THR A 408 -3.20 22.69 4.81
CA THR A 408 -1.83 23.07 4.46
C THR A 408 -0.95 21.83 4.52
N GLY A 409 -0.45 21.37 3.37
CA GLY A 409 0.53 20.29 3.33
C GLY A 409 1.80 20.76 4.01
N LEU A 410 2.24 20.03 5.03
CA LEU A 410 3.41 20.40 5.79
C LEU A 410 4.55 19.43 5.47
N ALA A 411 5.60 19.98 4.86
CA ALA A 411 6.85 19.29 4.66
C ALA A 411 7.91 19.97 5.53
N TRP A 412 8.71 19.17 6.22
CA TRP A 412 9.82 19.67 7.02
C TRP A 412 11.08 19.69 6.17
N CYS A 413 11.80 20.81 6.22
CA CYS A 413 13.10 20.98 5.58
C CYS A 413 14.16 21.15 6.67
N TYR A 414 15.20 20.34 6.62
CA TYR A 414 16.27 20.28 7.62
C TYR A 414 17.57 20.67 6.95
N ALA A 415 18.31 21.57 7.58
CA ALA A 415 19.69 21.88 7.22
C ALA A 415 20.57 21.48 8.41
N ILE A 416 21.35 20.42 8.25
CA ILE A 416 22.30 19.95 9.25
C ILE A 416 23.66 20.47 8.83
N THR A 417 24.36 21.17 9.73
CA THR A 417 25.68 21.73 9.44
C THR A 417 26.68 21.16 10.43
N ASP A 418 27.77 20.58 9.92
CA ASP A 418 28.93 20.17 10.71
C ASP A 418 30.18 20.81 10.11
N GLY A 419 30.81 21.70 10.86
CA GLY A 419 31.90 22.54 10.36
C GLY A 419 31.48 23.37 9.12
N THR A 420 32.06 23.05 7.97
CA THR A 420 31.78 23.72 6.69
C THR A 420 30.81 22.95 5.79
N GLU A 421 30.46 21.72 6.15
CA GLU A 421 29.56 20.89 5.37
C GLU A 421 28.12 21.10 5.81
N THR A 422 27.22 21.28 4.84
CA THR A 422 25.79 21.43 5.07
C THR A 422 25.03 20.42 4.24
N TRP A 423 24.35 19.51 4.93
CA TRP A 423 23.43 18.57 4.32
C TRP A 423 22.00 19.10 4.44
N ARG A 424 21.24 18.99 3.36
CA ARG A 424 19.88 19.51 3.26
C ARG A 424 18.93 18.39 2.92
N TYR A 425 17.99 18.15 3.82
CA TYR A 425 17.05 17.03 3.74
C TYR A 425 15.62 17.49 3.89
N THR A 426 14.69 16.77 3.28
CA THR A 426 13.26 16.99 3.48
C THR A 426 12.55 15.71 3.92
N SER A 427 11.52 15.87 4.75
CA SER A 427 10.58 14.79 5.08
C SER A 427 9.56 14.53 3.96
N TYR A 428 9.62 15.28 2.86
CA TYR A 428 8.79 15.05 1.68
C TYR A 428 9.40 13.96 0.81
N ALA A 429 8.55 13.31 0.01
CA ALA A 429 8.95 12.24 -0.89
C ALA A 429 9.91 12.69 -2.00
N GLU A 430 9.77 13.94 -2.43
CA GLU A 430 10.54 14.51 -3.54
C GLU A 430 11.45 15.63 -3.05
N ALA A 431 12.46 15.95 -3.88
CA ALA A 431 13.32 17.07 -3.60
C ALA A 431 12.53 18.39 -3.58
N LEU A 432 12.74 19.19 -2.54
CA LEU A 432 12.10 20.50 -2.40
C LEU A 432 13.12 21.62 -2.60
N THR A 433 12.70 22.70 -3.26
CA THR A 433 13.50 23.93 -3.36
C THR A 433 12.92 25.00 -2.44
N LEU A 434 13.71 25.44 -1.47
CA LEU A 434 13.33 26.49 -0.52
C LEU A 434 14.47 27.51 -0.38
N GLY A 435 14.18 28.79 -0.65
CA GLY A 435 15.16 29.86 -0.51
C GLY A 435 16.39 29.72 -1.42
N GLY A 436 16.25 29.10 -2.60
CA GLY A 436 17.35 28.84 -3.53
C GLY A 436 18.21 27.62 -3.17
N HIS A 437 17.86 26.87 -2.13
CA HIS A 437 18.52 25.64 -1.75
C HIS A 437 17.66 24.43 -2.10
N SER A 438 18.29 23.37 -2.61
CA SER A 438 17.66 22.07 -2.81
C SER A 438 17.79 21.22 -1.54
N PHE A 439 16.70 20.58 -1.15
CA PHE A 439 16.60 19.65 -0.03
C PHE A 439 16.28 18.26 -0.59
N ALA A 440 17.17 17.30 -0.36
CA ALA A 440 17.02 15.94 -0.86
C ALA A 440 16.05 15.14 0.02
N PRO A 441 15.20 14.27 -0.55
CA PRO A 441 14.34 13.40 0.23
C PRO A 441 15.17 12.35 0.96
N ILE A 442 14.90 12.14 2.25
CA ILE A 442 15.49 11.05 3.03
C ILE A 442 14.49 10.63 4.12
N ASN A 443 14.68 9.44 4.70
CA ASN A 443 13.92 9.02 5.87
C ASN A 443 14.37 9.80 7.12
N ILE A 444 13.91 11.05 7.23
CA ILE A 444 14.14 11.99 8.32
C ILE A 444 12.82 12.31 9.01
N GLY A 445 12.80 12.15 10.32
CA GLY A 445 11.65 12.50 11.16
C GLY A 445 12.10 13.23 12.41
N HIS A 446 11.13 13.78 13.14
CA HIS A 446 11.38 14.27 14.48
C HIS A 446 10.25 13.90 15.43
N GLY A 447 10.60 13.80 16.72
CA GLY A 447 9.64 13.84 17.80
C GLY A 447 9.13 15.26 18.04
N GLU A 448 8.10 15.37 18.88
CA GLU A 448 7.49 16.65 19.26
C GLU A 448 8.54 17.71 19.64
N MET A 449 8.47 18.88 19.00
CA MET A 449 9.32 20.02 19.34
C MET A 449 8.80 20.65 20.63
N LYS A 450 9.57 20.51 21.71
CA LYS A 450 9.17 21.01 23.03
C LYS A 450 9.87 22.32 23.31
N GLU A 451 9.09 23.39 23.26
CA GLU A 451 9.50 24.69 23.78
C GLU A 451 9.17 24.75 25.28
N ARG A 452 10.18 25.04 26.11
CA ARG A 452 9.99 25.17 27.56
C ARG A 452 9.74 26.64 27.88
N LEU A 453 8.83 26.89 28.83
CA LEU A 453 8.46 28.26 29.24
C LEU A 453 9.58 28.98 30.02
N ASN A 454 10.53 28.22 30.56
CA ASN A 454 11.76 28.74 31.15
C ASN A 454 12.80 28.96 30.03
N LEU A 455 13.78 29.85 30.25
CA LEU A 455 14.96 30.05 29.39
C LEU A 455 15.85 28.81 29.20
N ASP A 456 15.40 27.63 29.62
CA ASP A 456 16.06 26.35 29.41
C ASP A 456 15.97 25.93 27.92
N ALA A 457 16.83 24.98 27.53
CA ALA A 457 16.90 24.52 26.15
C ALA A 457 15.55 23.99 25.63
N SER A 458 15.21 24.41 24.40
CA SER A 458 14.20 23.74 23.59
C SER A 458 14.74 22.38 23.16
N GLU A 459 13.86 21.38 23.13
CA GLU A 459 14.24 19.98 22.88
C GLU A 459 13.49 19.43 21.68
N CYS A 460 14.21 18.82 20.75
CA CYS A 460 13.66 18.08 19.63
C CYS A 460 14.53 16.86 19.39
N THR A 461 13.91 15.68 19.27
CA THR A 461 14.62 14.46 18.86
C THR A 461 14.47 14.32 17.36
N VAL A 462 15.56 14.43 16.60
CA VAL A 462 15.57 14.14 15.16
C VAL A 462 16.03 12.70 14.97
N THR A 463 15.27 11.91 14.22
CA THR A 463 15.64 10.56 13.82
C THR A 463 15.98 10.59 12.34
N LEU A 464 17.18 10.14 12.01
CA LEU A 464 17.73 10.19 10.67
C LEU A 464 18.44 8.88 10.44
N ARG A 465 18.11 8.20 9.35
CA ARG A 465 18.75 6.93 9.00
C ARG A 465 19.75 7.18 7.89
N ASP A 466 21.00 6.74 8.12
CA ASP A 466 22.09 6.76 7.15
C ASP A 466 22.32 8.13 6.49
N TRP A 467 23.01 9.03 7.19
CA TRP A 467 23.56 10.24 6.56
C TRP A 467 25.08 10.21 6.55
N PRO A 468 25.72 10.86 5.56
CA PRO A 468 27.17 10.77 5.37
C PRO A 468 28.01 11.20 6.58
N GLY A 469 27.46 12.02 7.48
CA GLY A 469 28.13 12.48 8.70
C GLY A 469 27.82 11.66 9.96
N SER A 470 27.13 10.52 9.86
CA SER A 470 26.97 9.59 10.99
C SER A 470 28.23 8.71 11.09
N PRO A 471 29.07 8.83 12.16
CA PRO A 471 30.25 8.00 12.34
C PRO A 471 29.96 6.52 12.58
#